data_AF-A0A957V727-F1
#
_entry.id   AF-A0A957V727-F1
#
_cell.length_a   1.000
_cell.length_b   1.000
_cell.length_c   1.000
_cell.angle_alpha   90.00
_cell.angle_beta   90.00
_cell.angle_gamma   90.00
#
_symmetry.space_group_name_H-M   'P 1'
#
loop_
_entity.id
_entity.type
_entity.pdbx_description
1 polymer ?
#
loop_
_entity_poly.entity_id
_entity_poly.type
_entity_poly.pdbx_seq_one_letter_code
_entity_poly.pdbx_strand_id
1 'polypeptide(L)'
;VEAGIPVEIVPVTLMGLTAPVTLVGSAVFHAVDTLAGIVMAQLIRPGAPVLYGGAPAEFHMRETTSPMLGIQALYLDVLNAQVGKRLNLPVQAYMGLSDAKELDAQAGAETFGSALMAALAGVNSVSGPGMLDFVLVFSLPKLVFDNEVCGQALQMARPLQVVEDLPARHLVEAQLTDLHMITAPHTLTHWEDHLYL
;
A
#
# COMPACT_ATOMS: atom_id res chain seq x y z
N VAL A 1 -24.10 5.41 3.90
CA VAL A 1 -24.27 6.80 3.39
C VAL A 1 -25.16 7.67 4.28
N GLU A 2 -26.45 7.36 4.47
CA GLU A 2 -27.36 8.20 5.27
C GLU A 2 -26.83 8.48 6.69
N ALA A 3 -26.33 7.44 7.35
CA ALA A 3 -25.73 7.52 8.68
C ALA A 3 -24.42 8.33 8.77
N GLY A 4 -23.88 8.85 7.65
CA GLY A 4 -22.64 9.64 7.62
C GLY A 4 -21.35 8.83 7.75
N ILE A 5 -21.44 7.49 7.79
CA ILE A 5 -20.27 6.59 7.80
C ILE A 5 -19.60 6.62 6.41
N PRO A 6 -18.26 6.78 6.34
CA PRO A 6 -17.50 6.68 5.09
C PRO A 6 -17.76 5.37 4.35
N VAL A 7 -17.85 5.44 3.03
CA VAL A 7 -18.08 4.27 2.18
C VAL A 7 -16.88 4.05 1.29
N GLU A 8 -16.28 2.89 1.42
CA GLU A 8 -15.27 2.40 0.49
C GLU A 8 -15.98 1.77 -0.71
N ILE A 9 -15.75 2.31 -1.90
CA ILE A 9 -16.27 1.70 -3.13
C ILE A 9 -15.21 0.75 -3.65
N VAL A 10 -15.44 -0.55 -3.50
CA VAL A 10 -14.45 -1.60 -3.75
C VAL A 10 -14.93 -2.54 -4.86
N PRO A 11 -14.68 -2.22 -6.14
CA PRO A 11 -14.87 -3.20 -7.19
C PRO A 11 -13.75 -4.24 -7.16
N VAL A 12 -14.14 -5.50 -7.42
CA VAL A 12 -13.22 -6.63 -7.58
C VAL A 12 -12.95 -6.79 -9.08
N THR A 13 -11.94 -6.09 -9.57
CA THR A 13 -11.59 -6.06 -11.00
C THR A 13 -10.70 -7.25 -11.34
N LEU A 14 -11.29 -8.34 -11.83
CA LEU A 14 -10.56 -9.55 -12.20
C LEU A 14 -10.09 -9.47 -13.65
N MET A 15 -8.80 -9.13 -13.83
CA MET A 15 -8.17 -8.99 -15.13
C MET A 15 -8.20 -10.33 -15.89
N GLY A 16 -8.90 -10.34 -17.04
CA GLY A 16 -9.06 -11.54 -17.87
C GLY A 16 -10.30 -12.38 -17.54
N LEU A 17 -11.09 -12.00 -16.53
CA LEU A 17 -12.37 -12.65 -16.22
C LEU A 17 -13.56 -11.68 -16.28
N THR A 18 -13.60 -10.70 -15.37
CA THR A 18 -14.69 -9.69 -15.31
C THR A 18 -14.28 -8.35 -15.91
N ALA A 19 -12.98 -8.17 -16.20
CA ALA A 19 -12.42 -7.01 -16.88
C ALA A 19 -11.43 -7.43 -17.98
N PRO A 20 -11.10 -6.55 -18.95
CA PRO A 20 -10.11 -6.84 -19.98
C PRO A 20 -8.75 -7.23 -19.38
N VAL A 21 -8.09 -8.26 -19.90
CA VAL A 21 -6.77 -8.70 -19.38
C VAL A 21 -5.68 -7.62 -19.50
N THR A 22 -5.88 -6.60 -20.34
CA THR A 22 -4.93 -5.50 -20.52
C THR A 22 -5.06 -4.46 -19.40
N LEU A 23 -3.92 -3.98 -18.91
CA LEU A 23 -3.86 -3.07 -17.76
C LEU A 23 -4.72 -1.80 -17.95
N VAL A 24 -4.59 -1.13 -19.10
CA VAL A 24 -5.37 0.08 -19.41
C VAL A 24 -6.86 -0.23 -19.50
N GLY A 25 -7.23 -1.35 -20.13
CA GLY A 25 -8.63 -1.75 -20.23
C GLY A 25 -9.25 -2.03 -18.86
N SER A 26 -8.52 -2.76 -18.02
CA SER A 26 -8.93 -3.01 -16.63
C SER A 26 -9.00 -1.73 -15.80
N ALA A 27 -8.08 -0.79 -15.96
CA ALA A 27 -8.12 0.50 -15.28
C ALA A 27 -9.37 1.32 -15.64
N VAL A 28 -9.78 1.31 -16.91
CA VAL A 28 -11.02 1.98 -17.33
C VAL A 28 -12.23 1.30 -16.69
N PHE A 29 -12.30 -0.03 -16.71
CA PHE A 29 -13.40 -0.78 -16.06
C PHE A 29 -13.47 -0.49 -14.57
N HIS A 30 -12.34 -0.56 -13.89
CA HIS A 30 -12.21 -0.23 -12.48
C HIS A 30 -12.73 1.17 -12.17
N ALA A 31 -12.28 2.17 -12.93
CA ALA A 31 -12.71 3.54 -12.75
C ALA A 31 -14.22 3.73 -12.98
N VAL A 32 -14.80 3.04 -13.96
CA VAL A 32 -16.24 3.07 -14.22
C VAL A 32 -17.02 2.53 -13.02
N ASP A 33 -16.64 1.37 -12.48
CA ASP A 33 -17.31 0.76 -11.35
C ASP A 33 -17.18 1.63 -10.09
N THR A 34 -15.98 2.13 -9.80
CA THR A 34 -15.73 2.99 -8.63
C THR A 34 -16.49 4.31 -8.74
N LEU A 35 -16.51 4.95 -9.92
CA LEU A 35 -17.26 6.19 -10.14
C LEU A 35 -18.78 5.97 -10.06
N ALA A 36 -19.29 4.83 -10.54
CA ALA A 36 -20.70 4.49 -10.41
C ALA A 36 -21.10 4.39 -8.92
N GLY A 37 -20.29 3.72 -8.10
CA GLY A 37 -20.49 3.65 -6.65
C GLY A 37 -20.43 5.02 -5.95
N ILE A 38 -19.46 5.86 -6.34
CA ILE A 38 -19.35 7.23 -5.84
C ILE A 38 -20.61 8.03 -6.20
N VAL A 39 -21.06 7.99 -7.45
CA VAL A 39 -22.27 8.70 -7.89
C VAL A 39 -23.49 8.24 -7.09
N MET A 40 -23.66 6.93 -6.88
CA MET A 40 -24.73 6.41 -6.04
C MET A 40 -24.69 6.99 -4.61
N ALA A 41 -23.51 7.03 -3.99
CA ALA A 41 -23.35 7.62 -2.66
C ALA A 41 -23.68 9.11 -2.63
N GLN A 42 -23.23 9.87 -3.63
CA GLN A 42 -23.49 11.31 -3.73
C GLN A 42 -24.96 11.63 -4.04
N LEU A 43 -25.66 10.76 -4.77
CA LEU A 43 -27.11 10.90 -5.02
C LEU A 43 -27.95 10.71 -3.75
N ILE A 44 -27.54 9.79 -2.87
CA ILE A 44 -28.21 9.57 -1.59
C ILE A 44 -27.95 10.74 -0.64
N ARG A 45 -26.69 11.21 -0.57
CA ARG A 45 -26.30 12.33 0.29
C ARG A 45 -25.12 13.09 -0.35
N PRO A 46 -25.36 14.28 -0.91
CA PRO A 46 -24.27 15.13 -1.41
C PRO A 46 -23.23 15.43 -0.33
N GLY A 47 -21.96 15.25 -0.66
CA GLY A 47 -20.86 15.38 0.29
C GLY A 47 -20.64 14.16 1.18
N ALA A 48 -21.29 13.02 0.90
CA ALA A 48 -21.00 11.78 1.62
C ALA A 48 -19.51 11.41 1.50
N PRO A 49 -18.83 11.06 2.61
CA PRO A 49 -17.44 10.65 2.56
C PRO A 49 -17.31 9.31 1.84
N VAL A 50 -16.43 9.26 0.83
CA VAL A 50 -16.18 8.08 0.01
C VAL A 50 -14.69 7.89 -0.23
N LEU A 51 -14.27 6.64 -0.38
CA LEU A 51 -12.92 6.28 -0.83
C LEU A 51 -12.99 5.69 -2.23
N TYR A 52 -12.05 6.11 -3.08
CA TYR A 52 -11.78 5.48 -4.38
C TYR A 52 -10.99 4.20 -4.10
N GLY A 53 -11.71 3.09 -3.95
CA GLY A 53 -11.16 1.81 -3.50
C GLY A 53 -11.04 0.80 -4.62
N GLY A 54 -10.50 -0.37 -4.26
CA GLY A 54 -10.28 -1.44 -5.21
C GLY A 54 -9.64 -2.69 -4.66
N ALA A 55 -10.06 -3.83 -5.20
CA ALA A 55 -9.45 -5.14 -4.98
C ALA A 55 -9.19 -5.82 -6.34
N PRO A 56 -8.33 -5.25 -7.20
CA PRO A 56 -8.00 -5.88 -8.47
C PRO A 56 -7.27 -7.21 -8.22
N ALA A 57 -7.48 -8.16 -9.12
CA ALA A 57 -6.72 -9.40 -9.15
C ALA A 57 -6.50 -9.84 -10.60
N GLU A 58 -5.46 -10.63 -10.82
CA GLU A 58 -5.31 -11.37 -12.08
C GLU A 58 -6.19 -12.61 -12.05
N PHE A 59 -6.74 -13.04 -13.19
CA PHE A 59 -7.35 -14.37 -13.28
C PHE A 59 -6.39 -15.35 -13.96
N HIS A 60 -5.84 -16.28 -13.17
CA HIS A 60 -4.88 -17.24 -13.67
C HIS A 60 -5.59 -18.38 -14.40
N MET A 61 -5.76 -18.26 -15.72
CA MET A 61 -6.54 -19.17 -16.57
C MET A 61 -6.24 -20.68 -16.39
N ARG A 62 -4.98 -21.07 -16.16
CA ARG A 62 -4.59 -22.49 -16.00
C ARG A 62 -4.96 -23.06 -14.63
N GLU A 63 -4.57 -22.37 -13.56
CA GLU A 63 -4.83 -22.79 -12.18
C GLU A 63 -6.24 -22.43 -11.70
N THR A 64 -6.97 -21.61 -12.46
CA THR A 64 -8.31 -21.10 -12.13
C THR A 64 -8.36 -20.39 -10.77
N THR A 65 -7.28 -19.69 -10.42
CA THR A 65 -7.15 -18.87 -9.21
C THR A 65 -7.22 -17.38 -9.54
N SER A 66 -7.38 -16.54 -8.50
CA SER A 66 -7.43 -15.08 -8.64
C SER A 66 -6.29 -14.38 -7.86
N PRO A 67 -5.02 -14.49 -8.29
CA PRO A 67 -3.90 -13.83 -7.61
C PRO A 67 -4.11 -12.34 -7.44
N MET A 68 -4.15 -11.88 -6.19
CA MET A 68 -4.25 -10.45 -5.85
C MET A 68 -2.87 -9.79 -5.81
N LEU A 69 -1.82 -10.58 -5.59
CA LEU A 69 -0.44 -10.12 -5.56
C LEU A 69 0.29 -10.41 -6.88
N GLY A 70 -0.45 -10.79 -7.92
CA GLY A 70 0.03 -10.78 -9.30
C GLY A 70 0.57 -9.39 -9.66
N ILE A 71 1.68 -9.34 -10.38
CA ILE A 71 2.38 -8.08 -10.67
C ILE A 71 1.50 -7.10 -11.46
N GLN A 72 0.61 -7.59 -12.34
CA GLN A 72 -0.33 -6.74 -13.07
C GLN A 72 -1.47 -6.24 -12.18
N ALA A 73 -1.94 -7.04 -11.22
CA ALA A 73 -2.92 -6.60 -10.22
C ALA A 73 -2.33 -5.48 -9.33
N LEU A 74 -1.10 -5.68 -8.84
CA LEU A 74 -0.39 -4.66 -8.05
C LEU A 74 -0.13 -3.38 -8.85
N TYR A 75 0.20 -3.51 -10.15
CA TYR A 75 0.36 -2.34 -11.01
C TYR A 75 -0.99 -1.63 -11.23
N LEU A 76 -2.08 -2.39 -11.34
CA LEU A 76 -3.42 -1.81 -11.44
C LEU A 76 -3.79 -1.04 -10.17
N ASP A 77 -3.48 -1.54 -8.98
CA ASP A 77 -3.66 -0.79 -7.72
C ASP A 77 -2.90 0.54 -7.71
N VAL A 78 -1.63 0.54 -8.10
CA VAL A 78 -0.81 1.76 -8.15
C VAL A 78 -1.36 2.76 -9.18
N LEU A 79 -1.85 2.28 -10.33
CA LEU A 79 -2.50 3.13 -11.33
C LEU A 79 -3.81 3.72 -10.79
N ASN A 80 -4.65 2.90 -10.16
CA ASN A 80 -5.90 3.31 -9.56
C ASN A 80 -5.69 4.33 -8.43
N ALA A 81 -4.64 4.17 -7.62
CA ALA A 81 -4.24 5.16 -6.63
C ALA A 81 -3.94 6.53 -7.25
N GLN A 82 -3.26 6.56 -8.40
CA GLN A 82 -3.02 7.82 -9.13
C GLN A 82 -4.30 8.43 -9.68
N VAL A 83 -5.23 7.60 -10.20
CA VAL A 83 -6.54 8.06 -10.68
C VAL A 83 -7.36 8.68 -9.54
N GLY A 84 -7.51 7.97 -8.42
CA GLY A 84 -8.27 8.46 -7.27
C GLY A 84 -7.68 9.76 -6.71
N LYS A 85 -6.34 9.86 -6.62
CA LYS A 85 -5.65 11.10 -6.24
C LYS A 85 -5.89 12.24 -7.23
N ARG A 86 -5.88 11.97 -8.53
CA ARG A 86 -6.17 12.98 -9.57
C ARG A 86 -7.60 13.54 -9.45
N LEU A 87 -8.51 12.73 -8.91
CA LEU A 87 -9.89 13.10 -8.60
C LEU A 87 -10.05 13.76 -7.21
N ASN A 88 -8.96 14.00 -6.47
CA ASN A 88 -8.95 14.51 -5.10
C ASN A 88 -9.75 13.64 -4.11
N LEU A 89 -9.72 12.33 -4.31
CA LEU A 89 -10.36 11.37 -3.41
C LEU A 89 -9.31 10.62 -2.58
N PRO A 90 -9.61 10.29 -1.31
CA PRO A 90 -8.82 9.31 -0.58
C PRO A 90 -8.91 7.96 -1.28
N VAL A 91 -7.79 7.25 -1.35
CA VAL A 91 -7.70 5.97 -2.06
C VAL A 91 -7.57 4.79 -1.11
N GLN A 92 -8.22 3.70 -1.45
CA GLN A 92 -8.15 2.43 -0.74
C GLN A 92 -7.62 1.35 -1.68
N ALA A 93 -6.81 0.42 -1.18
CA ALA A 93 -6.34 -0.72 -1.95
C ALA A 93 -6.19 -1.98 -1.08
N TYR A 94 -6.48 -3.14 -1.67
CA TYR A 94 -6.16 -4.44 -1.09
C TYR A 94 -4.70 -4.79 -1.39
N MET A 95 -3.80 -4.26 -0.55
CA MET A 95 -2.36 -4.49 -0.61
C MET A 95 -1.83 -4.84 0.80
N GLY A 96 -0.56 -5.22 0.93
CA GLY A 96 -0.01 -5.65 2.23
C GLY A 96 -0.60 -6.98 2.69
N LEU A 97 -0.91 -7.86 1.74
CA LEU A 97 -1.39 -9.23 1.97
C LEU A 97 -0.56 -10.23 1.17
N SER A 98 -0.94 -11.51 1.22
CA SER A 98 -0.33 -12.54 0.38
C SER A 98 -1.33 -13.57 -0.13
N ASP A 99 -1.02 -14.11 -1.31
CA ASP A 99 -1.67 -15.25 -1.93
C ASP A 99 -1.17 -16.59 -1.39
N ALA A 100 -0.10 -16.61 -0.58
CA ALA A 100 0.42 -17.80 0.09
C ALA A 100 -0.60 -18.40 1.07
N LYS A 101 -0.53 -19.72 1.29
CA LYS A 101 -1.45 -20.44 2.19
C LYS A 101 -1.01 -20.44 3.64
N GLU A 102 0.27 -20.17 3.87
CA GLU A 102 0.90 -20.17 5.19
C GLU A 102 1.84 -18.97 5.30
N LEU A 103 2.29 -18.65 6.52
CA LEU A 103 3.31 -17.62 6.73
C LEU A 103 4.69 -18.19 6.37
N ASP A 104 5.08 -18.01 5.11
CA ASP A 104 6.34 -18.45 4.54
C ASP A 104 7.09 -17.31 3.83
N ALA A 105 8.13 -17.65 3.06
CA ALA A 105 8.91 -16.68 2.31
C ALA A 105 8.10 -15.94 1.22
N GLN A 106 7.12 -16.61 0.60
CA GLN A 106 6.21 -15.97 -0.36
C GLN A 106 5.33 -14.95 0.38
N ALA A 107 4.78 -15.34 1.53
CA ALA A 107 3.97 -14.47 2.37
C ALA A 107 4.71 -13.19 2.75
N GLY A 108 5.98 -13.33 3.17
CA GLY A 108 6.81 -12.17 3.49
C GLY A 108 7.10 -11.27 2.29
N ALA A 109 7.54 -11.86 1.17
CA ALA A 109 7.93 -11.11 -0.02
C ALA A 109 6.75 -10.35 -0.65
N GLU A 110 5.60 -11.00 -0.79
CA GLU A 110 4.40 -10.39 -1.37
C GLU A 110 3.82 -9.28 -0.48
N THR A 111 3.78 -9.50 0.83
CA THR A 111 3.30 -8.48 1.78
C THR A 111 4.22 -7.27 1.80
N PHE A 112 5.54 -7.46 1.89
CA PHE A 112 6.47 -6.34 1.89
C PHE A 112 6.44 -5.57 0.56
N GLY A 113 6.49 -6.28 -0.57
CA GLY A 113 6.48 -5.66 -1.89
C GLY A 113 5.21 -4.82 -2.12
N SER A 114 4.04 -5.38 -1.79
CA SER A 114 2.77 -4.66 -1.95
C SER A 114 2.59 -3.53 -0.93
N ALA A 115 3.00 -3.71 0.33
CA ALA A 115 2.95 -2.65 1.34
C ALA A 115 3.86 -1.46 0.98
N LEU A 116 5.07 -1.73 0.50
CA LEU A 116 5.99 -0.70 0.03
C LEU A 116 5.43 0.07 -1.16
N MET A 117 4.86 -0.63 -2.14
CA MET A 117 4.19 0.03 -3.27
C MET A 117 2.99 0.86 -2.83
N ALA A 118 2.17 0.38 -1.89
CA ALA A 118 1.06 1.14 -1.33
C ALA A 118 1.55 2.43 -0.66
N ALA A 119 2.61 2.35 0.15
CA ALA A 119 3.21 3.49 0.83
C ALA A 119 3.76 4.53 -0.17
N LEU A 120 4.51 4.09 -1.19
CA LEU A 120 5.10 4.96 -2.21
C LEU A 120 4.07 5.54 -3.18
N ALA A 121 3.02 4.77 -3.53
CA ALA A 121 1.87 5.26 -4.27
C ALA A 121 0.99 6.20 -3.42
N GLY A 122 1.24 6.23 -2.11
CA GLY A 122 0.55 7.01 -1.07
C GLY A 122 -0.92 6.64 -0.95
N VAL A 123 -1.21 5.35 -0.85
CA VAL A 123 -2.53 4.82 -0.57
C VAL A 123 -2.99 5.28 0.83
N ASN A 124 -4.25 5.71 0.99
CA ASN A 124 -4.75 6.24 2.26
C ASN A 124 -5.25 5.15 3.22
N SER A 125 -5.83 4.07 2.69
CA SER A 125 -6.35 2.93 3.45
C SER A 125 -5.91 1.64 2.79
N VAL A 126 -5.18 0.79 3.52
CA VAL A 126 -4.69 -0.51 3.02
C VAL A 126 -5.40 -1.64 3.76
N SER A 127 -6.04 -2.54 3.00
CA SER A 127 -6.94 -3.57 3.55
C SER A 127 -6.39 -5.00 3.33
N GLY A 128 -5.17 -5.26 3.82
CA GLY A 128 -4.51 -6.56 3.63
C GLY A 128 -3.78 -7.17 4.84
N PRO A 129 -3.24 -6.41 5.81
CA PRO A 129 -2.48 -7.01 6.91
C PRO A 129 -3.23 -8.12 7.64
N GLY A 130 -2.57 -9.27 7.83
CA GLY A 130 -3.12 -10.50 8.41
C GLY A 130 -3.76 -11.45 7.41
N MET A 131 -3.98 -11.03 6.16
CA MET A 131 -4.63 -11.85 5.13
C MET A 131 -3.64 -12.79 4.44
N LEU A 132 -4.10 -14.01 4.19
CA LEU A 132 -3.48 -15.09 3.42
C LEU A 132 -4.50 -15.66 2.44
N ASP A 133 -4.02 -16.51 1.52
CA ASP A 133 -4.85 -17.29 0.62
C ASP A 133 -5.86 -16.44 -0.18
N PHE A 134 -5.38 -15.43 -0.91
CA PHE A 134 -6.24 -14.55 -1.73
C PHE A 134 -7.39 -13.92 -0.89
N VAL A 135 -7.06 -13.41 0.31
CA VAL A 135 -7.99 -12.90 1.33
C VAL A 135 -9.03 -13.90 1.87
N LEU A 136 -8.86 -15.20 1.64
CA LEU A 136 -9.75 -16.24 2.19
C LEU A 136 -9.44 -16.58 3.65
N VAL A 137 -8.23 -16.27 4.12
CA VAL A 137 -7.76 -16.62 5.47
C VAL A 137 -7.24 -15.38 6.18
N PHE A 138 -7.66 -15.20 7.44
CA PHE A 138 -7.05 -14.25 8.35
C PHE A 138 -6.24 -14.98 9.42
N SER A 139 -4.96 -14.64 9.56
CA SER A 139 -4.02 -15.30 10.47
C SER A 139 -3.47 -14.29 11.47
N LEU A 140 -3.66 -14.56 12.76
CA LEU A 140 -3.14 -13.69 13.83
C LEU A 140 -1.60 -13.66 13.87
N PRO A 141 -0.87 -14.79 13.71
CA PRO A 141 0.59 -14.73 13.57
C PRO A 141 1.05 -13.90 12.36
N LYS A 142 0.33 -14.02 11.23
CA LYS A 142 0.58 -13.21 10.03
C LYS A 142 0.35 -11.73 10.32
N LEU A 143 -0.71 -11.37 11.05
CA LEU A 143 -0.98 -9.97 11.41
C LEU A 143 0.16 -9.34 12.23
N VAL A 144 0.73 -10.08 13.18
CA VAL A 144 1.88 -9.60 13.97
C VAL A 144 3.11 -9.40 13.07
N PHE A 145 3.38 -10.35 12.17
CA PHE A 145 4.45 -10.23 11.18
C PHE A 145 4.21 -9.04 10.23
N ASP A 146 2.97 -8.86 9.76
CA ASP A 146 2.61 -7.80 8.83
C ASP A 146 2.69 -6.42 9.46
N ASN A 147 2.43 -6.30 10.76
CA ASN A 147 2.61 -5.05 11.48
C ASN A 147 4.06 -4.55 11.37
N GLU A 148 5.03 -5.46 11.50
CA GLU A 148 6.45 -5.15 11.34
C GLU A 148 6.80 -4.78 9.89
N VAL A 149 6.33 -5.58 8.94
CA VAL A 149 6.54 -5.33 7.50
C VAL A 149 5.93 -4.01 7.04
N CYS A 150 4.74 -3.68 7.51
CA CYS A 150 4.08 -2.40 7.25
C CYS A 150 4.83 -1.24 7.91
N GLY A 151 5.39 -1.43 9.11
CA GLY A 151 6.24 -0.45 9.76
C GLY A 151 7.45 -0.06 8.90
N GLN A 152 8.13 -1.05 8.32
CA GLN A 152 9.24 -0.82 7.40
C GLN A 152 8.82 -0.05 6.14
N ALA A 153 7.68 -0.40 5.54
CA ALA A 153 7.14 0.31 4.39
C ALA A 153 6.75 1.77 4.71
N LEU A 154 6.13 2.00 5.87
CA LEU A 154 5.76 3.33 6.34
C LEU A 154 6.98 4.19 6.68
N GLN A 155 8.06 3.59 7.20
CA GLN A 155 9.32 4.31 7.42
C GLN A 155 9.83 4.92 6.11
N MET A 156 9.81 4.17 5.02
CA MET A 156 10.27 4.64 3.71
C MET A 156 9.42 5.81 3.17
N ALA A 157 8.15 5.90 3.56
CA ALA A 157 7.26 6.99 3.17
C ALA A 157 7.38 8.25 4.06
N ARG A 158 8.19 8.22 5.13
CA ARG A 158 8.38 9.39 5.99
C ARG A 158 9.04 10.53 5.20
N PRO A 159 8.60 11.79 5.41
CA PRO A 159 9.27 12.95 4.81
C PRO A 159 10.73 13.05 5.26
N LEU A 160 11.61 13.38 4.32
CA LEU A 160 13.01 13.69 4.65
C LEU A 160 13.07 15.04 5.38
N GLN A 161 13.80 15.05 6.51
CA GLN A 161 14.06 16.25 7.29
C GLN A 161 15.57 16.45 7.40
N VAL A 162 16.01 17.70 7.19
CA VAL A 162 17.41 18.11 7.40
C VAL A 162 17.58 18.40 8.88
N VAL A 163 18.49 17.67 9.53
CA VAL A 163 18.70 17.70 10.99
C VAL A 163 20.18 17.85 11.32
N GLU A 164 20.64 19.11 11.28
CA GLU A 164 22.04 19.47 11.57
C GLU A 164 23.07 18.70 10.72
N ASP A 165 22.63 18.10 9.61
CA ASP A 165 23.42 17.25 8.72
C ASP A 165 23.89 17.99 7.47
N LEU A 166 23.48 19.26 7.31
CA LEU A 166 23.89 20.15 6.22
C LEU A 166 24.36 21.53 6.74
N PRO A 167 25.55 22.01 6.31
CA PRO A 167 26.57 21.29 5.54
C PRO A 167 27.31 20.23 6.38
N ALA A 168 27.51 19.04 5.80
CA ALA A 168 28.05 17.86 6.49
C ALA A 168 29.56 17.91 6.83
N ARG A 169 30.27 19.03 6.60
CA ARG A 169 31.74 19.11 6.78
C ARG A 169 32.16 18.72 8.19
N HIS A 170 31.47 19.23 9.20
CA HIS A 170 31.79 18.95 10.61
C HIS A 170 31.60 17.46 10.96
N LEU A 171 30.59 16.79 10.38
CA LEU A 171 30.38 15.35 10.51
C LEU A 171 31.51 14.55 9.85
N VAL A 172 31.96 14.99 8.66
CA VAL A 172 33.11 14.37 7.96
C VAL A 172 34.39 14.53 8.77
N GLU A 173 34.65 15.71 9.33
CA GLU A 173 35.81 15.97 10.18
C GLU A 173 35.80 15.12 11.46
N ALA A 174 34.62 14.97 12.10
CA ALA A 174 34.44 14.07 13.25
C ALA A 174 34.71 12.61 12.86
N GLN A 175 34.15 12.14 11.75
CA GLN A 175 34.39 10.78 11.24
C GLN A 175 35.87 10.52 10.96
N LEU A 176 36.58 11.48 10.37
CA LEU A 176 38.01 11.33 10.06
C LEU A 176 38.90 11.32 11.30
N THR A 177 38.48 12.01 12.35
CA THR A 177 39.21 12.09 13.62
C THR A 177 39.05 10.79 14.43
N ASP A 178 37.81 10.34 14.59
CA ASP A 178 37.49 9.19 15.45
C ASP A 178 37.41 7.86 14.70
N LEU A 179 37.49 7.90 13.36
CA LEU A 179 37.34 6.76 12.43
C LEU A 179 35.97 6.06 12.49
N HIS A 180 35.00 6.60 13.22
CA HIS A 180 33.63 6.13 13.33
C HIS A 180 32.69 7.26 13.78
N MET A 181 31.37 7.04 13.69
CA MET A 181 30.36 7.99 14.17
C MET A 181 29.61 7.53 15.42
N ILE A 182 29.89 6.34 15.95
CA ILE A 182 29.08 5.75 17.04
C ILE A 182 29.06 6.56 18.34
N THR A 183 30.10 7.37 18.60
CA THR A 183 30.17 8.29 19.75
C THR A 183 29.96 9.76 19.37
N ALA A 184 29.69 10.05 18.10
CA ALA A 184 29.49 11.42 17.64
C ALA A 184 28.20 11.99 18.28
N PRO A 185 28.22 13.26 18.75
CA PRO A 185 27.03 13.87 19.34
C PRO A 185 25.80 13.81 18.43
N HIS A 186 25.98 14.02 17.13
CA HIS A 186 24.92 13.91 16.12
C HIS A 186 24.28 12.50 16.13
N THR A 187 25.10 11.45 16.04
CA THR A 187 24.60 10.07 16.04
C THR A 187 23.90 9.73 17.35
N LEU A 188 24.50 10.05 18.51
CA LEU A 188 23.89 9.79 19.81
C LEU A 188 22.57 10.53 20.02
N THR A 189 22.40 11.69 19.39
CA THR A 189 21.17 12.49 19.47
C THR A 189 20.07 11.96 18.55
N HIS A 190 20.42 11.48 17.35
CA HIS A 190 19.44 11.26 16.28
C HIS A 190 19.17 9.79 15.92
N TRP A 191 19.99 8.83 16.35
CA TRP A 191 19.88 7.44 15.84
C TRP A 191 18.53 6.77 16.14
N GLU A 192 17.92 7.01 17.31
CA GLU A 192 16.63 6.40 17.70
C GLU A 192 15.46 6.92 16.84
N ASP A 193 15.51 8.20 16.44
CA ASP A 193 14.44 8.84 15.67
C ASP A 193 14.56 8.60 14.16
N HIS A 194 15.79 8.44 13.68
CA HIS A 194 16.09 8.37 12.24
C HIS A 194 16.30 6.94 11.72
N LEU A 195 16.69 5.99 12.57
CA LEU A 195 16.74 4.57 12.21
C LEU A 195 15.40 3.90 12.51
N TYR A 196 15.09 2.83 11.77
CA TYR A 196 13.94 1.99 12.06
C TYR A 196 14.40 0.81 12.92
N LEU A 197 13.77 0.67 14.09
CA LEU A 197 14.13 -0.29 15.14
C LEU A 197 13.05 -1.34 15.35
#